data_AF-A0A816YIS2-F1
#
_entry.id   AF-A0A816YIS2-F1
#
_cell.length_a   1.000
_cell.length_b   1.000
_cell.length_c   1.000
_cell.angle_alpha   90.00
_cell.angle_beta   90.00
_cell.angle_gamma   90.00
#
_symmetry.space_group_name_H-M   'P 1'
#
loop_
_entity.id
_entity.type
_entity.pdbx_description
1 polymer ?
#
loop_
_entity_poly.entity_id
_entity_poly.type
_entity_poly.pdbx_seq_one_letter_code
_entity_poly.pdbx_strand_id
1 'polypeptide(L)'
;MSEIPIHIRLCILYEFQLGNNAAAAARNICAALGDMSLEDRPKSGRPLESDIERLKVLIEDNPQLTTRELSAMLGCNQSTIDRHLHEMGKVNKLETWVLH
;
A
#
# COMPACT_ATOMS: atom_id res chain seq x y z
N MET A 1 -23.71 -6.42 -7.59
CA MET A 1 -22.52 -5.66 -8.00
C MET A 1 -22.51 -4.40 -7.16
N SER A 2 -21.62 -4.31 -6.19
CA SER A 2 -21.69 -3.37 -5.07
C SER A 2 -21.10 -1.99 -5.45
N GLU A 3 -21.96 -1.02 -5.75
CA GLU A 3 -21.65 0.41 -6.00
C GLU A 3 -21.27 1.20 -4.73
N ILE A 4 -20.77 0.50 -3.70
CA ILE A 4 -20.53 1.00 -2.34
C ILE A 4 -19.68 2.30 -2.26
N PRO A 5 -18.64 2.53 -3.08
CA PRO A 5 -17.77 3.71 -2.91
C PRO A 5 -18.44 5.06 -3.25
N ILE A 6 -19.40 5.06 -4.18
CA ILE A 6 -20.08 6.28 -4.65
C ILE A 6 -21.13 6.73 -3.62
N HIS A 7 -21.84 5.77 -3.02
CA HIS A 7 -22.88 6.06 -2.02
C HIS A 7 -22.32 6.73 -0.77
N ILE A 8 -21.17 6.29 -0.26
CA ILE A 8 -20.62 6.84 0.99
C ILE A 8 -20.26 8.32 0.82
N ARG A 9 -19.60 8.68 -0.30
CA ARG A 9 -19.26 10.08 -0.58
C ARG A 9 -20.49 10.97 -0.72
N LEU A 10 -21.55 10.46 -1.36
CA LEU A 10 -22.81 11.18 -1.52
C LEU A 10 -23.53 11.38 -0.18
N CYS A 11 -23.59 10.35 0.67
CA CYS A 11 -24.19 10.44 2.00
C CYS A 11 -23.45 11.44 2.89
N ILE A 12 -22.11 11.44 2.86
CA ILE A 12 -21.30 12.42 3.61
C ILE A 12 -21.60 13.85 3.13
N LEU A 13 -21.69 14.08 1.82
CA LEU A 13 -22.01 15.39 1.25
C LEU A 13 -23.42 15.86 1.64
N TYR A 14 -24.40 14.96 1.63
CA TYR A 14 -25.77 15.24 2.02
C TYR A 14 -25.87 15.66 3.49
N GLU A 15 -25.24 14.93 4.40
CA GLU A 15 -25.23 15.27 5.84
C GLU A 15 -24.52 16.61 6.11
N PHE A 16 -23.45 16.91 5.37
CA PHE A 16 -22.79 18.21 5.43
C PHE A 16 -23.73 19.35 4.98
N GLN A 17 -24.49 19.14 3.90
CA GLN A 17 -25.49 20.11 3.42
C GLN A 17 -26.65 20.30 4.41
N LEU A 18 -26.99 19.29 5.21
CA LEU A 18 -27.95 19.40 6.31
C LEU A 18 -27.40 20.16 7.53
N GLY A 19 -26.11 20.53 7.53
CA GLY A 19 -25.46 21.24 8.64
C GLY A 19 -25.07 20.32 9.80
N ASN A 20 -25.09 19.01 9.61
CA ASN A 20 -24.67 18.07 10.65
C ASN A 20 -23.14 18.08 10.78
N ASN A 21 -22.67 18.04 12.04
CA ASN A 21 -21.25 17.85 12.30
C ASN A 21 -20.83 16.41 11.98
N ALA A 22 -19.52 16.18 11.87
CA ALA A 22 -18.95 14.88 11.48
C ALA A 22 -19.41 13.72 12.37
N ALA A 23 -19.55 13.95 13.69
CA ALA A 23 -19.97 12.90 14.62
C ALA A 23 -21.45 12.53 14.46
N ALA A 24 -22.31 13.52 14.22
CA ALA A 24 -23.73 13.28 13.92
C ALA A 24 -23.90 12.58 12.56
N ALA A 25 -23.19 13.07 11.53
CA ALA A 25 -23.19 12.47 10.21
C ALA A 25 -22.73 11.00 10.25
N ALA A 26 -21.64 10.69 10.97
CA ALA A 26 -21.15 9.33 11.12
C ALA A 26 -22.21 8.40 11.76
N ARG A 27 -22.89 8.85 12.83
CA ARG A 27 -23.97 8.07 13.46
C ARG A 27 -25.14 7.83 12.51
N ASN A 28 -25.57 8.86 11.79
CA ASN A 28 -26.68 8.77 10.83
C ASN A 28 -26.35 7.80 9.69
N ILE A 29 -25.13 7.92 9.14
CA ILE A 29 -24.67 7.08 8.03
C ILE A 29 -24.53 5.62 8.48
N CYS A 30 -23.91 5.35 9.64
CA CYS A 30 -23.80 3.98 10.16
C CYS A 30 -25.17 3.38 10.52
N ALA A 31 -26.11 4.19 11.02
CA ALA A 31 -27.47 3.73 11.27
C ALA A 31 -28.24 3.39 9.98
N ALA A 32 -27.98 4.10 8.88
CA ALA A 32 -28.66 3.91 7.60
C ALA A 32 -28.03 2.82 6.71
N LEU A 33 -26.69 2.70 6.70
CA LEU A 33 -25.94 1.80 5.81
C LEU A 33 -25.37 0.56 6.51
N GLY A 34 -25.47 0.48 7.84
CA GLY A 34 -24.83 -0.56 8.65
C GLY A 34 -23.37 -0.26 8.98
N ASP A 35 -22.68 -1.23 9.60
CA ASP A 35 -21.26 -1.10 9.95
C ASP A 35 -20.41 -1.00 8.69
N MET A 36 -20.03 0.22 8.33
CA MET A 36 -19.07 0.48 7.28
C MET A 36 -17.69 0.13 7.82
N SER A 37 -17.28 -1.14 7.68
CA SER A 37 -15.90 -1.52 7.95
C SER A 37 -14.97 -0.55 7.23
N LEU A 38 -14.31 0.31 8.02
CA LEU A 38 -13.35 1.32 7.58
C LEU A 38 -11.99 0.67 7.32
N GLU A 39 -11.93 -0.65 7.20
CA GLU A 39 -10.72 -1.34 6.83
C GLU A 39 -10.21 -0.76 5.51
N ASP A 40 -8.94 -0.32 5.56
CA ASP A 40 -8.23 0.15 4.39
C ASP A 40 -8.21 -0.99 3.38
N ARG A 41 -9.08 -0.90 2.37
CA ARG A 41 -9.00 -1.82 1.25
C ARG A 41 -7.62 -1.69 0.62
N PRO A 42 -7.00 -2.80 0.21
CA PRO A 42 -5.72 -2.76 -0.48
C PRO A 42 -5.81 -1.77 -1.64
N LYS A 43 -4.95 -0.76 -1.61
CA LYS A 43 -4.97 0.33 -2.58
C LYS A 43 -4.77 -0.29 -3.97
N SER A 44 -5.62 0.05 -4.93
CA SER A 44 -5.55 -0.43 -6.32
C SER A 44 -4.33 0.09 -7.09
N GLY A 45 -3.32 0.64 -6.40
CA GLY A 45 -2.04 1.02 -6.99
C GLY A 45 -1.20 -0.20 -7.35
N ARG A 46 0.04 0.04 -7.80
CA ARG A 46 1.01 -1.04 -8.06
C ARG A 46 1.14 -1.90 -6.78
N PRO A 47 0.91 -3.22 -6.85
CA PRO A 47 1.03 -4.08 -5.67
C PRO A 47 2.46 -4.03 -5.15
N LEU A 48 2.68 -3.33 -4.03
CA LEU A 48 3.99 -3.20 -3.39
C LEU A 48 4.59 -4.58 -3.06
N GLU A 49 3.71 -5.47 -2.64
CA GLU A 49 4.01 -6.85 -2.26
C GLU A 49 4.59 -7.65 -3.46
N SER A 50 4.13 -7.37 -4.68
CA SER A 50 4.68 -8.03 -5.87
C SER A 50 6.12 -7.61 -6.18
N ASP A 51 6.49 -6.36 -5.92
CA ASP A 51 7.86 -5.88 -6.19
C ASP A 51 8.83 -6.38 -5.10
N ILE A 52 8.37 -6.49 -3.85
CA ILE A 52 9.14 -7.05 -2.73
C ILE A 52 9.43 -8.55 -2.96
N GLU A 53 8.42 -9.34 -3.31
CA GLU A 53 8.62 -10.78 -3.54
C GLU A 53 9.55 -11.05 -4.72
N ARG A 54 9.44 -10.27 -5.80
CA ARG A 54 10.37 -10.38 -6.94
C ARG A 54 11.79 -9.98 -6.56
N LEU A 55 11.94 -8.95 -5.72
CA LEU A 55 13.25 -8.52 -5.20
C LEU A 55 13.90 -9.61 -4.33
N LYS A 56 13.12 -10.28 -3.46
CA LYS A 56 13.61 -11.41 -2.65
C LYS A 56 14.18 -12.53 -3.52
N VAL A 57 13.42 -12.96 -4.54
CA VAL A 57 13.86 -14.02 -5.46
C VAL A 57 15.18 -13.67 -6.14
N LEU A 58 15.34 -12.42 -6.60
CA LEU A 58 16.59 -11.99 -7.25
C LEU A 58 17.79 -11.99 -6.29
N ILE A 59 17.59 -11.55 -5.04
CA ILE A 59 18.66 -11.54 -4.02
C ILE A 59 19.05 -12.96 -3.59
N GLU A 60 18.08 -13.87 -3.52
CA GLU A 60 18.31 -15.28 -3.21
C GLU A 60 19.04 -16.01 -4.35
N ASP A 61 18.68 -15.72 -5.60
CA ASP A 61 19.32 -16.30 -6.78
C ASP A 61 20.76 -15.78 -6.96
N ASN A 62 20.97 -14.48 -6.77
CA ASN A 62 22.28 -13.87 -6.87
C ASN A 62 22.50 -12.76 -5.82
N PRO A 63 23.15 -13.08 -4.68
CA PRO A 63 23.37 -12.11 -3.60
C PRO A 63 24.38 -11.01 -3.93
N GLN A 64 25.06 -11.10 -5.08
CA GLN A 64 26.05 -10.13 -5.56
C GLN A 64 25.44 -8.99 -6.37
N LEU A 65 24.14 -9.05 -6.67
CA LEU A 65 23.46 -8.04 -7.46
C LEU A 65 23.48 -6.67 -6.77
N THR A 66 23.87 -5.66 -7.54
CA THR A 66 23.84 -4.27 -7.11
C THR A 66 22.43 -3.69 -7.19
N THR A 67 22.14 -2.67 -6.39
CA THR A 67 20.87 -1.91 -6.45
C THR A 67 20.55 -1.44 -7.88
N ARG A 68 21.58 -1.10 -8.67
CA ARG A 68 21.43 -0.67 -10.07
C ARG A 68 20.98 -1.79 -11.01
N GLU A 69 21.48 -3.00 -10.83
CA GLU A 69 21.06 -4.16 -11.62
C GLU A 69 19.65 -4.59 -11.22
N LEU A 70 19.36 -4.61 -9.92
CA LEU A 70 18.03 -4.92 -9.38
C LEU A 70 16.99 -3.93 -9.90
N SER A 71 17.31 -2.64 -9.93
CA SER A 71 16.43 -1.61 -10.46
C SER A 71 16.14 -1.80 -11.97
N ALA A 72 17.15 -2.18 -12.75
CA ALA A 72 17.01 -2.46 -14.17
C ALA A 72 16.15 -3.70 -14.43
N MET A 73 16.33 -4.77 -13.65
CA MET A 73 15.55 -6.01 -13.79
C MET A 73 14.09 -5.87 -13.36
N LEU A 74 13.83 -5.07 -12.33
CA LEU A 74 12.47 -4.84 -11.82
C LEU A 74 11.75 -3.67 -12.51
N GLY A 75 12.47 -2.88 -13.32
CA GLY A 75 11.95 -1.71 -14.00
C GLY A 75 11.44 -0.64 -13.03
N CYS A 76 12.05 -0.53 -11.85
CA CYS A 76 11.72 0.46 -10.83
C CYS A 76 12.95 1.33 -10.52
N ASN A 77 12.75 2.44 -9.82
CA ASN A 77 13.85 3.32 -9.47
C ASN A 77 14.72 2.72 -8.36
N GLN A 78 16.02 3.07 -8.32
CA GLN A 78 16.94 2.59 -7.28
C GLN A 78 16.44 2.92 -5.86
N SER A 79 15.88 4.12 -5.65
CA SER A 79 15.30 4.48 -4.35
C SER A 79 14.14 3.59 -3.91
N THR A 80 13.43 2.97 -4.85
CA THR A 80 12.39 1.98 -4.55
C THR A 80 13.03 0.68 -4.07
N ILE A 81 14.11 0.23 -4.71
CA ILE A 81 14.89 -0.94 -4.29
C ILE A 81 15.47 -0.73 -2.89
N ASP A 82 16.09 0.43 -2.63
CA ASP A 82 16.70 0.74 -1.33
C ASP A 82 15.67 0.73 -0.20
N ARG A 83 14.48 1.30 -0.45
CA ARG A 83 13.37 1.25 0.50
C ARG A 83 12.94 -0.20 0.78
N HIS A 84 12.79 -1.01 -0.26
CA HIS A 84 12.39 -2.41 -0.09
C HIS A 84 13.44 -3.25 0.64
N LEU A 85 14.72 -3.03 0.33
CA LEU A 85 15.82 -3.65 1.06
C LEU A 85 15.76 -3.28 2.55
N HIS A 86 15.51 -2.01 2.86
CA HIS A 86 15.34 -1.56 4.23
C HIS A 86 14.12 -2.20 4.92
N GLU A 87 12.96 -2.26 4.24
CA GLU A 87 11.74 -2.92 4.74
C GLU A 87 11.96 -4.41 5.04
N MET A 88 12.80 -5.09 4.25
CA MET A 88 13.21 -6.48 4.46
C MET A 88 14.36 -6.64 5.48
N GLY A 89 14.89 -5.54 5.99
CA GLY A 89 16.06 -5.53 6.86
C GLY A 89 17.32 -6.05 6.19
N LYS A 90 17.47 -5.93 4.86
CA LYS A 90 18.66 -6.37 4.12
C LYS A 90 19.67 -5.22 3.97
N VAL A 91 20.95 -5.52 4.24
CA VAL A 91 22.08 -4.63 4.00
C VAL A 91 23.18 -5.37 3.24
N ASN A 92 23.85 -4.68 2.32
CA ASN A 92 24.98 -5.26 1.61
C ASN A 92 26.24 -5.14 2.49
N LYS A 93 26.84 -6.27 2.85
CA LYS A 93 28.13 -6.34 3.55
C LYS A 93 29.06 -7.24 2.73
N LEU A 94 30.19 -6.69 2.29
CA LEU A 94 31.18 -7.42 1.49
C LEU A 94 30.51 -8.18 0.35
N GLU A 95 29.73 -7.46 -0.48
CA GLU A 95 29.20 -8.05 -1.72
C GLU A 95 28.12 -9.14 -1.45
N THR A 96 27.57 -9.19 -0.23
CA THR A 96 26.49 -10.12 0.16
C THR A 96 25.37 -9.42 0.91
N TRP A 97 24.11 -9.73 0.58
CA TRP A 97 22.92 -9.19 1.28
C TRP A 97 22.58 -9.96 2.56
N VAL A 98 22.91 -9.38 3.71
CA VAL A 98 22.64 -9.97 5.04
C VAL A 98 21.49 -9.25 5.75
N LEU A 99 20.86 -9.91 6.72
CA LEU A 99 19.94 -9.21 7.62
C LEU A 99 20.73 -8.20 8.49
N HIS A 100 20.15 -7.02 8.67
CA HIS A 100 20.72 -5.88 9.39
C HIS A 100 21.04 -6.24 10.84
#